data_AF-A0A6A6S3H9-F1
#
_entry.id   AF-A0A6A6S3H9-F1
#
_cell.length_a   1.000
_cell.length_b   1.000
_cell.length_c   1.000
_cell.angle_alpha   90.00
_cell.angle_beta   90.00
_cell.angle_gamma   90.00
#
_symmetry.space_group_name_H-M   'P 1'
#
loop_
_entity.id
_entity.type
_entity.pdbx_description
1 polymer ?
#
loop_
_entity_poly.entity_id
_entity_poly.type
_entity_poly.pdbx_seq_one_letter_code
_entity_poly.pdbx_strand_id
1 'polypeptide(L)'
;MVKLRSLRIDLVNIESNPVSTSGGVLKAAIVTLRKGDPDYLVAHVVFAPQHNLDNPDAFLDHVLGRLPIPQYMVPVLALPLDKFPLTVHAKVDRKAIQKLPLSQRVALDIQSNDQMTETMIQLRHVWREVLGKDNEKLGLTISPSTTFFMVGGNSLLIVRLQSQIRQVFNVTIHLVDLLSGNTLGQMARKVEEGASVGVIDWDEETKPPSIPNLPSQGQRKDKPTEASRSILRGTKIVHHAGDLSAPQLGLTVDQFQTLSSDVDVILHMGALRSFWDNYHMLRLSNVQSIKELIQLAAPHQISIHFISTSGVLPRDVESVATSAPSYAAAYEPPLDGSDGYVASKWAGERILERASKSLGVPSYIYRLLPTRAPSSQESKTEVLDEFVRCVDLAGVMPDCTGWEGHIDLIPGEEVAQRLGESLVSSAGSQVVSANEGAEATAHFDRYESSVTVSVVDIKTYLEERWGSRGLERVQILRWMGRIKSVGFSRNLRGRVKRVPRPPDEKVPWYLVPASTTKKASYYYDSSTKRPMRGLKLSLMLSTIEHS
;
A
#
# COMPACT_ATOMS: atom_id res chain seq x y z
N MET A 1 -30.68 12.51 -7.74
CA MET A 1 -29.30 12.66 -7.23
C MET A 1 -29.29 13.11 -5.76
N VAL A 2 -28.50 12.45 -4.91
CA VAL A 2 -28.33 12.76 -3.48
C VAL A 2 -26.84 12.84 -3.12
N LYS A 3 -26.52 13.49 -1.99
CA LYS A 3 -25.14 13.51 -1.47
C LYS A 3 -25.00 12.41 -0.42
N LEU A 4 -24.10 11.46 -0.64
CA LEU A 4 -23.77 10.40 0.32
C LEU A 4 -22.25 10.41 0.51
N ARG A 5 -21.76 10.57 1.75
CA ARG A 5 -20.33 10.49 2.09
C ARG A 5 -19.44 11.37 1.16
N SER A 6 -19.89 12.60 0.91
CA SER A 6 -19.25 13.59 0.03
C SER A 6 -19.33 13.33 -1.49
N LEU A 7 -19.94 12.24 -1.94
CA LEU A 7 -20.17 11.94 -3.35
C LEU A 7 -21.61 12.27 -3.77
N ARG A 8 -21.79 12.72 -5.02
CA ARG A 8 -23.12 12.88 -5.64
C ARG A 8 -23.48 11.57 -6.31
N ILE A 9 -24.55 10.94 -5.84
CA ILE A 9 -25.00 9.63 -6.28
C ILE A 9 -26.36 9.78 -6.93
N ASP A 10 -26.54 9.21 -8.12
CA ASP A 10 -27.86 9.05 -8.69
C ASP A 10 -28.52 7.75 -8.20
N LEU A 11 -29.61 7.89 -7.45
CA LEU A 11 -30.30 6.75 -6.85
C LEU A 11 -30.93 5.85 -7.92
N VAL A 12 -31.34 6.43 -9.05
CA VAL A 12 -31.93 5.68 -10.17
C VAL A 12 -30.94 4.66 -10.75
N ASN A 13 -29.65 5.02 -10.82
CA ASN A 13 -28.61 4.10 -11.27
C ASN A 13 -28.36 2.95 -10.31
N ILE A 14 -28.73 3.10 -9.03
CA ILE A 14 -28.61 2.02 -8.03
C ILE A 14 -29.83 1.09 -8.14
N GLU A 15 -31.03 1.65 -8.36
CA GLU A 15 -32.31 0.93 -8.40
C GLU A 15 -32.39 -0.22 -9.40
N SER A 16 -31.71 -0.11 -10.54
CA SER A 16 -31.69 -1.18 -11.55
C SER A 16 -30.90 -2.41 -11.09
N ASN A 17 -29.89 -2.24 -10.23
CA ASN A 17 -28.96 -3.33 -9.88
C ASN A 17 -29.64 -4.44 -9.06
N PRO A 18 -30.40 -4.16 -7.98
CA PRO A 18 -31.12 -5.22 -7.27
C PRO A 18 -32.04 -6.03 -8.18
N VAL A 19 -32.73 -5.36 -9.11
CA VAL A 19 -33.63 -6.01 -10.05
C VAL A 19 -32.86 -6.93 -11.00
N SER A 20 -31.79 -6.45 -11.64
CA SER A 20 -30.97 -7.27 -12.55
C SER A 20 -30.26 -8.42 -11.84
N THR A 21 -29.70 -8.19 -10.65
CA THR A 21 -28.96 -9.19 -9.87
C THR A 21 -29.88 -10.27 -9.31
N SER A 22 -31.16 -9.96 -9.09
CA SER A 22 -32.14 -10.93 -8.57
C SER A 22 -32.55 -12.03 -9.56
N GLY A 23 -32.13 -11.95 -10.83
CA GLY A 23 -32.47 -12.97 -11.84
C GLY A 23 -33.97 -13.06 -12.16
N GLY A 24 -34.72 -11.96 -12.01
CA GLY A 24 -36.17 -11.90 -12.30
C GLY A 24 -37.09 -12.08 -11.08
N VAL A 25 -36.53 -12.34 -9.90
CA VAL A 25 -37.29 -12.51 -8.66
C VAL A 25 -37.85 -11.18 -8.13
N LEU A 26 -37.09 -10.08 -8.26
CA LEU A 26 -37.57 -8.74 -7.93
C LEU A 26 -38.17 -8.09 -9.17
N LYS A 27 -39.42 -7.62 -9.04
CA LYS A 27 -40.12 -6.87 -10.08
C LYS A 27 -39.59 -5.44 -10.21
N ALA A 28 -39.31 -4.80 -9.07
CA ALA A 28 -38.87 -3.41 -9.03
C ALA A 28 -38.19 -3.07 -7.70
N ALA A 29 -37.33 -2.04 -7.70
CA ALA A 29 -36.65 -1.54 -6.52
C ALA A 29 -36.64 0.01 -6.51
N ILE A 30 -36.75 0.59 -5.31
CA ILE A 30 -36.63 2.02 -5.04
C ILE A 30 -35.63 2.24 -3.92
N VAL A 31 -34.60 3.02 -4.17
CA VAL A 31 -33.55 3.35 -3.20
C VAL A 31 -33.81 4.74 -2.63
N THR A 32 -33.72 4.83 -1.30
CA THR A 32 -33.90 6.09 -0.55
C THR A 32 -32.68 6.37 0.30
N LEU A 33 -32.34 7.65 0.45
CA LEU A 33 -31.34 8.12 1.42
C LEU A 33 -32.02 8.30 2.77
N ARG A 34 -31.47 7.67 3.81
CA ARG A 34 -31.85 7.89 5.21
C ARG A 34 -30.75 8.70 5.89
N LYS A 35 -31.17 9.67 6.71
CA LYS A 35 -30.25 10.51 7.45
C LYS A 35 -29.72 9.76 8.68
N GLY A 36 -28.41 9.80 8.89
CA GLY A 36 -27.71 9.16 10.00
C GLY A 36 -26.31 9.76 10.18
N ASP A 37 -25.48 9.19 11.05
CA ASP A 37 -24.06 9.53 11.14
C ASP A 37 -23.18 8.29 10.90
N PRO A 38 -22.79 8.00 9.65
CA PRO A 38 -23.09 8.74 8.42
C PRO A 38 -24.47 8.41 7.81
N ASP A 39 -24.93 9.24 6.86
CA ASP A 39 -26.08 8.93 5.99
C ASP A 39 -25.91 7.56 5.29
N TYR A 40 -27.03 6.88 5.02
CA TYR A 40 -27.04 5.53 4.44
C TYR A 40 -28.21 5.31 3.47
N LEU A 41 -28.09 4.29 2.61
CA LEU A 41 -29.07 3.96 1.58
C LEU A 41 -29.93 2.76 1.99
N VAL A 42 -31.24 2.82 1.73
CA VAL A 42 -32.18 1.72 1.94
C VAL A 42 -32.91 1.40 0.63
N ALA A 43 -32.87 0.15 0.21
CA ALA A 43 -33.65 -0.35 -0.92
C ALA A 43 -35.04 -0.78 -0.45
N HIS A 44 -36.07 -0.48 -1.23
CA HIS A 44 -37.44 -0.96 -1.03
C HIS A 44 -37.80 -1.71 -2.29
N VAL A 45 -38.20 -2.96 -2.18
CA VAL A 45 -38.31 -3.88 -3.32
C VAL A 45 -39.69 -4.51 -3.38
N VAL A 46 -40.14 -4.83 -4.59
CA VAL A 46 -41.39 -5.54 -4.82
C VAL A 46 -41.05 -6.85 -5.51
N PHE A 47 -41.50 -7.98 -4.95
CA PHE A 47 -41.32 -9.29 -5.54
C PHE A 47 -42.21 -9.48 -6.78
N ALA A 48 -41.74 -10.26 -7.74
CA ALA A 48 -42.57 -10.67 -8.87
C ALA A 48 -43.64 -11.69 -8.39
N PRO A 49 -44.90 -11.60 -8.84
CA PRO A 49 -46.01 -12.40 -8.32
C PRO A 49 -45.84 -13.92 -8.41
N GLN A 50 -44.95 -14.37 -9.30
CA GLN A 50 -44.67 -15.77 -9.62
C GLN A 50 -43.59 -16.41 -8.74
N HIS A 51 -43.00 -15.66 -7.80
CA HIS A 51 -41.98 -16.15 -6.88
C HIS A 51 -42.47 -16.03 -5.44
N ASN A 52 -42.73 -17.18 -4.81
CA ASN A 52 -42.95 -17.26 -3.36
C ASN A 52 -41.67 -17.82 -2.73
N LEU A 53 -41.01 -17.03 -1.88
CA LEU A 53 -39.75 -17.40 -1.24
C LEU A 53 -40.03 -17.80 0.22
N ASP A 54 -39.47 -18.92 0.65
CA ASP A 54 -39.56 -19.35 2.04
C ASP A 54 -38.83 -18.40 3.01
N ASN A 55 -37.75 -17.75 2.54
CA ASN A 55 -37.02 -16.75 3.30
C ASN A 55 -36.66 -15.54 2.41
N PRO A 56 -37.56 -14.54 2.29
CA PRO A 56 -37.33 -13.37 1.45
C PRO A 56 -36.16 -12.50 1.95
N ASP A 57 -35.94 -12.42 3.26
CA ASP A 57 -34.89 -11.56 3.84
C ASP A 57 -33.48 -12.08 3.52
N ALA A 58 -33.24 -13.39 3.67
CA ALA A 58 -31.96 -14.01 3.32
C ALA A 58 -31.64 -13.86 1.82
N PHE A 59 -32.66 -13.96 0.96
CA PHE A 59 -32.52 -13.71 -0.46
C PHE A 59 -32.10 -12.27 -0.75
N LEU A 60 -32.72 -11.29 -0.08
CA LEU A 60 -32.40 -9.88 -0.27
C LEU A 60 -30.99 -9.52 0.18
N ASP A 61 -30.53 -10.06 1.32
CA ASP A 61 -29.16 -9.88 1.78
C ASP A 61 -28.15 -10.47 0.78
N HIS A 62 -28.45 -11.64 0.21
CA HIS A 62 -27.63 -12.26 -0.86
C HIS A 62 -27.58 -11.41 -2.14
N VAL A 63 -28.69 -10.80 -2.54
CA VAL A 63 -28.75 -9.89 -3.69
C VAL A 63 -27.92 -8.64 -3.44
N LEU A 64 -28.03 -8.03 -2.25
CA LEU A 64 -27.24 -6.84 -1.89
C LEU A 64 -25.74 -7.11 -1.90
N GLY A 65 -25.31 -8.28 -1.43
CA GLY A 65 -23.89 -8.70 -1.44
C GLY A 65 -23.29 -8.91 -2.83
N ARG A 66 -24.12 -9.01 -3.88
CA ARG A 66 -23.70 -9.29 -5.27
C ARG A 66 -23.96 -8.15 -6.24
N LEU A 67 -24.35 -6.97 -5.76
CA LEU A 67 -24.59 -5.84 -6.65
C LEU A 67 -23.29 -5.41 -7.34
N PRO A 68 -23.30 -5.22 -8.68
CA PRO A 68 -22.13 -4.81 -9.44
C PRO A 68 -21.87 -3.29 -9.31
N ILE A 69 -21.86 -2.78 -8.08
CA ILE A 69 -21.65 -1.36 -7.78
C ILE A 69 -20.59 -1.20 -6.68
N PRO A 70 -19.92 -0.04 -6.60
CA PRO A 70 -18.97 0.21 -5.52
C PRO A 70 -19.64 0.04 -4.15
N GLN A 71 -18.92 -0.58 -3.21
CA GLN A 71 -19.46 -1.00 -1.92
C GLN A 71 -20.10 0.14 -1.09
N TYR A 72 -19.62 1.37 -1.25
CA TYR A 72 -20.21 2.54 -0.59
C TYR A 72 -21.56 2.99 -1.17
N MET A 73 -21.94 2.49 -2.35
CA MET A 73 -23.24 2.71 -3.00
C MET A 73 -24.25 1.60 -2.70
N VAL A 74 -23.80 0.48 -2.11
CA VAL A 74 -24.67 -0.64 -1.77
C VAL A 74 -25.63 -0.23 -0.65
N PRO A 75 -26.96 -0.39 -0.82
CA PRO A 75 -27.91 -0.19 0.25
C PRO A 75 -27.59 -1.06 1.46
N VAL A 76 -27.70 -0.51 2.66
CA VAL A 76 -27.38 -1.25 3.90
C VAL A 76 -28.43 -2.29 4.26
N LEU A 77 -29.64 -2.16 3.70
CA LEU A 77 -30.73 -3.12 3.84
C LEU A 77 -31.73 -2.96 2.69
N ALA A 78 -32.48 -4.03 2.42
CA ALA A 78 -33.59 -4.05 1.47
C ALA A 78 -34.88 -4.46 2.19
N LEU A 79 -35.96 -3.69 2.01
CA LEU A 79 -37.27 -3.94 2.61
C LEU A 79 -38.27 -4.37 1.54
N PRO A 80 -38.93 -5.52 1.69
CA PRO A 80 -40.00 -5.91 0.79
C PRO A 80 -41.26 -5.05 1.03
N LEU A 81 -41.91 -4.67 -0.06
CA LEU A 81 -43.21 -3.99 -0.09
C LEU A 81 -44.13 -4.75 -1.03
N ASP A 82 -45.41 -4.85 -0.69
CA ASP A 82 -46.43 -5.44 -1.57
C ASP A 82 -46.58 -4.65 -2.87
N LYS A 83 -46.53 -3.32 -2.75
CA LYS A 83 -46.56 -2.37 -3.85
C LYS A 83 -45.93 -1.04 -3.43
N PHE A 84 -45.40 -0.31 -4.40
CA PHE A 84 -44.92 1.05 -4.11
C PHE A 84 -46.09 2.02 -3.88
N PRO A 85 -46.01 2.88 -2.86
CA PRO A 85 -46.87 4.04 -2.74
C PRO A 85 -46.84 4.88 -4.00
N LEU A 86 -48.01 5.28 -4.51
CA LEU A 86 -48.13 6.14 -5.68
C LEU A 86 -48.70 7.50 -5.27
N THR A 87 -48.24 8.55 -5.93
CA THR A 87 -48.81 9.89 -5.90
C THR A 87 -50.19 9.92 -6.58
N VAL A 88 -50.91 11.03 -6.40
CA VAL A 88 -52.19 11.31 -7.08
C VAL A 88 -52.11 11.25 -8.62
N HIS A 89 -50.91 11.34 -9.19
CA HIS A 89 -50.65 11.21 -10.62
C HIS A 89 -50.12 9.82 -11.04
N ALA A 90 -50.36 8.78 -10.22
CA ALA A 90 -49.93 7.40 -10.45
C ALA A 90 -48.40 7.19 -10.61
N LYS A 91 -47.57 8.16 -10.21
CA LYS A 91 -46.10 8.02 -10.13
C LYS A 91 -45.68 7.54 -8.75
N VAL A 92 -44.58 6.79 -8.65
CA VAL A 92 -44.03 6.33 -7.35
C VAL A 92 -43.74 7.52 -6.42
N ASP A 93 -44.31 7.49 -5.22
CA ASP A 93 -44.06 8.49 -4.19
C ASP A 93 -42.85 8.12 -3.34
N ARG A 94 -41.67 8.58 -3.79
CA ARG A 94 -40.39 8.36 -3.10
C ARG A 94 -40.34 9.01 -1.72
N LYS A 95 -41.08 10.10 -1.48
CA LYS A 95 -41.12 10.77 -0.17
C LYS A 95 -41.93 9.95 0.82
N ALA A 96 -43.04 9.36 0.37
CA ALA A 96 -43.82 8.43 1.19
C ALA A 96 -42.99 7.19 1.56
N ILE A 97 -42.29 6.60 0.58
CA ILE A 97 -41.37 5.47 0.81
C ILE A 97 -40.27 5.83 1.83
N GLN A 98 -39.64 7.00 1.67
CA GLN A 98 -38.61 7.48 2.60
C GLN A 98 -39.14 7.76 4.01
N LYS A 99 -40.44 7.93 4.20
CA LYS A 99 -41.06 8.11 5.53
C LYS A 99 -41.58 6.80 6.13
N LEU A 100 -41.62 5.71 5.35
CA LEU A 100 -42.01 4.43 5.90
C LEU A 100 -41.09 4.10 7.09
N PRO A 101 -41.67 3.63 8.20
CA PRO A 101 -40.87 3.14 9.31
C PRO A 101 -39.97 2.06 8.75
N LEU A 102 -38.67 2.18 9.02
CA LEU A 102 -37.83 1.00 8.95
C LEU A 102 -38.40 0.14 10.06
N SER A 103 -39.11 -0.93 9.72
CA SER A 103 -39.44 -1.96 10.69
C SER A 103 -38.17 -2.15 11.49
N GLN A 104 -38.23 -2.04 12.83
CA GLN A 104 -37.18 -2.66 13.63
C GLN A 104 -37.00 -4.02 12.98
N ARG A 105 -35.76 -4.40 12.61
CA ARG A 105 -35.46 -5.81 12.42
C ARG A 105 -35.75 -6.40 13.80
N VAL A 106 -37.02 -6.66 14.06
CA VAL A 106 -37.57 -7.18 15.31
C VAL A 106 -36.93 -8.53 15.35
N ALA A 107 -35.88 -8.65 16.16
CA ALA A 107 -35.56 -9.84 16.94
C ALA A 107 -35.74 -11.21 16.24
N LEU A 108 -35.51 -11.31 14.92
CA LEU A 108 -35.71 -12.54 14.15
C LEU A 108 -34.39 -13.21 13.74
N ASP A 109 -33.24 -12.62 14.06
CA ASP A 109 -31.92 -13.25 13.89
C ASP A 109 -31.46 -14.06 15.12
N ILE A 110 -32.30 -14.24 16.15
CA ILE A 110 -32.02 -15.24 17.20
C ILE A 110 -32.33 -16.68 16.70
N GLN A 111 -32.88 -16.83 15.49
CA GLN A 111 -33.20 -18.15 14.91
C GLN A 111 -32.50 -18.48 13.59
N SER A 112 -31.51 -17.69 13.13
CA SER A 112 -30.49 -18.26 12.25
C SER A 112 -29.57 -19.12 13.10
N ASN A 113 -29.51 -20.40 12.80
CA ASN A 113 -28.73 -21.45 13.47
C ASN A 113 -27.18 -21.23 13.43
N ASP A 114 -26.71 -20.00 13.16
CA ASP A 114 -25.29 -19.67 13.14
C ASP A 114 -24.84 -19.30 14.56
N GLN A 115 -24.32 -20.31 15.26
CA GLN A 115 -23.70 -20.11 16.57
C GLN A 115 -22.57 -19.07 16.46
N MET A 116 -22.64 -18.05 17.32
CA MET A 116 -21.54 -17.10 17.52
C MET A 116 -20.35 -17.83 18.14
N THR A 117 -19.19 -17.81 17.48
CA THR A 117 -17.94 -18.24 18.11
C THR A 117 -17.45 -17.18 19.09
N GLU A 118 -16.58 -17.56 20.04
CA GLU A 118 -15.95 -16.61 20.97
C GLU A 118 -15.21 -15.49 20.21
N THR A 119 -14.49 -15.83 19.13
CA THR A 119 -13.83 -14.86 18.24
C THR A 119 -14.83 -13.88 17.66
N MET A 120 -15.99 -14.34 17.17
CA MET A 120 -17.02 -13.45 16.61
C MET A 120 -17.59 -12.53 17.69
N ILE A 121 -17.78 -13.02 18.92
CA ILE A 121 -18.28 -12.23 20.04
C ILE A 121 -17.29 -11.11 20.36
N GLN A 122 -16.00 -11.42 20.52
CA GLN A 122 -14.98 -10.43 20.80
C GLN A 122 -14.82 -9.45 19.63
N LEU A 123 -14.80 -9.94 18.39
CA LEU A 123 -14.62 -9.12 17.20
C LEU A 123 -15.78 -8.14 17.02
N ARG A 124 -17.00 -8.54 17.40
CA ARG A 124 -18.16 -7.67 17.44
C ARG A 124 -17.99 -6.51 18.43
N HIS A 125 -17.32 -6.71 19.56
CA HIS A 125 -17.01 -5.62 20.48
C HIS A 125 -16.02 -4.64 19.83
N VAL A 126 -14.98 -5.16 19.19
CA VAL A 126 -14.00 -4.35 18.44
C VAL A 126 -14.69 -3.55 17.33
N TRP A 127 -15.62 -4.14 16.59
CA TRP A 127 -16.41 -3.42 15.58
C TRP A 127 -17.16 -2.24 16.20
N ARG A 128 -17.82 -2.44 17.34
CA ARG A 128 -18.58 -1.38 18.02
C ARG A 128 -17.68 -0.23 18.47
N GLU A 129 -16.50 -0.54 19.00
CA GLU A 129 -15.52 0.48 19.40
C GLU A 129 -15.05 1.31 18.21
N VAL A 130 -14.75 0.66 17.08
CA VAL A 130 -14.28 1.33 15.86
C VAL A 130 -15.38 2.15 15.18
N LEU A 131 -16.62 1.66 15.19
CA LEU A 131 -17.78 2.34 14.60
C LEU A 131 -18.26 3.51 15.47
N GLY A 132 -17.97 3.51 16.77
CA GLY A 132 -18.34 4.57 17.71
C GLY A 132 -19.80 4.52 18.17
N LYS A 133 -20.09 5.25 19.25
CA LYS A 133 -21.37 5.20 20.01
C LYS A 133 -22.60 5.70 19.23
N ASP A 134 -22.41 6.48 18.17
CA ASP A 134 -23.53 6.97 17.36
C ASP A 134 -24.17 5.89 16.47
N ASN A 135 -23.43 4.82 16.13
CA ASN A 135 -23.95 3.70 15.36
C ASN A 135 -24.87 2.76 16.17
N GLU A 136 -24.79 2.77 17.51
CA GLU A 136 -25.73 2.00 18.37
C GLU A 136 -27.18 2.47 18.19
N LYS A 137 -27.39 3.73 17.76
CA LYS A 137 -28.72 4.31 17.50
C LYS A 137 -29.43 3.70 16.27
N LEU A 138 -28.71 2.98 15.40
CA LEU A 138 -29.29 2.32 14.23
C LEU A 138 -30.06 1.04 14.56
N GLY A 139 -29.93 0.50 15.79
CA GLY A 139 -30.65 -0.69 16.21
C GLY A 139 -30.34 -1.96 15.40
N LEU A 140 -29.19 -1.99 14.68
CA LEU A 140 -28.77 -3.13 13.87
C LEU A 140 -28.00 -4.13 14.76
N THR A 141 -28.56 -5.34 14.89
CA THR A 141 -27.85 -6.47 15.52
C THR A 141 -26.76 -6.97 14.58
N ILE A 142 -25.52 -7.07 15.07
CA ILE A 142 -24.39 -7.64 14.31
C ILE A 142 -24.43 -9.16 14.46
N SER A 143 -24.83 -9.85 13.38
CA SER A 143 -24.82 -11.32 13.20
C SER A 143 -23.62 -11.77 12.35
N PRO A 144 -23.34 -13.09 12.19
CA PRO A 144 -22.14 -13.57 11.49
C PRO A 144 -22.12 -13.16 10.01
N SER A 145 -23.28 -13.04 9.38
CA SER A 145 -23.46 -12.57 8.00
C SER A 145 -23.43 -11.05 7.86
N THR A 146 -23.42 -10.30 8.98
CA THR A 146 -23.42 -8.84 8.95
C THR A 146 -22.10 -8.33 8.40
N THR A 147 -22.16 -7.55 7.32
CA THR A 147 -21.00 -6.91 6.71
C THR A 147 -20.60 -5.63 7.45
N PHE A 148 -19.30 -5.38 7.64
CA PHE A 148 -18.80 -4.19 8.35
C PHE A 148 -19.33 -2.87 7.77
N PHE A 149 -19.46 -2.82 6.45
CA PHE A 149 -19.98 -1.65 5.73
C PHE A 149 -21.48 -1.43 5.92
N MET A 150 -22.26 -2.47 6.20
CA MET A 150 -23.71 -2.35 6.46
C MET A 150 -23.98 -1.60 7.76
N VAL A 151 -23.09 -1.73 8.74
CA VAL A 151 -23.21 -1.11 10.07
C VAL A 151 -22.45 0.22 10.19
N GLY A 152 -22.18 0.88 9.05
CA GLY A 152 -21.53 2.19 9.02
C GLY A 152 -20.01 2.17 8.77
N GLY A 153 -19.42 0.99 8.61
CA GLY A 153 -18.01 0.82 8.27
C GLY A 153 -17.64 1.45 6.93
N ASN A 154 -16.38 1.86 6.80
CA ASN A 154 -15.79 2.36 5.56
C ASN A 154 -14.31 1.97 5.49
N SER A 155 -13.66 2.19 4.33
CA SER A 155 -12.27 1.77 4.10
C SER A 155 -11.28 2.34 5.12
N LEU A 156 -11.52 3.55 5.65
CA LEU A 156 -10.68 4.14 6.69
C LEU A 156 -10.92 3.47 8.04
N LEU A 157 -12.18 3.20 8.39
CA LEU A 157 -12.51 2.47 9.61
C LEU A 157 -12.00 1.03 9.57
N ILE A 158 -11.89 0.42 8.39
CA ILE A 158 -11.27 -0.91 8.25
C ILE A 158 -9.78 -0.89 8.63
N VAL A 159 -9.04 0.16 8.29
CA VAL A 159 -7.64 0.29 8.73
C VAL A 159 -7.54 0.41 10.26
N ARG A 160 -8.45 1.17 10.87
CA ARG A 160 -8.55 1.25 12.35
C ARG A 160 -8.94 -0.10 12.95
N LEU A 161 -9.89 -0.79 12.33
CA LEU A 161 -10.32 -2.13 12.73
C LEU A 161 -9.18 -3.14 12.64
N GLN A 162 -8.38 -3.14 11.58
CA GLN A 162 -7.19 -3.98 11.43
C GLN A 162 -6.22 -3.76 12.60
N SER A 163 -5.98 -2.50 12.98
CA SER A 163 -5.13 -2.17 14.12
C SER A 163 -5.70 -2.67 15.45
N GLN A 164 -7.02 -2.54 15.67
CA GLN A 164 -7.66 -3.00 16.89
C GLN A 164 -7.73 -4.53 16.98
N ILE A 165 -7.98 -5.20 15.85
CA ILE A 165 -7.91 -6.67 15.75
C ILE A 165 -6.54 -7.16 16.22
N ARG A 166 -5.47 -6.52 15.76
CA ARG A 166 -4.11 -6.86 16.20
C ARG A 166 -3.93 -6.67 17.71
N GLN A 167 -4.44 -5.59 18.29
CA GLN A 167 -4.29 -5.32 19.72
C GLN A 167 -5.05 -6.32 20.60
N VAL A 168 -6.27 -6.69 20.18
CA VAL A 168 -7.14 -7.56 20.98
C VAL A 168 -6.82 -9.04 20.78
N PHE A 169 -6.57 -9.46 19.54
CA PHE A 169 -6.37 -10.86 19.18
C PHE A 169 -4.91 -11.26 19.01
N ASN A 170 -3.98 -10.29 19.04
CA ASN A 170 -2.56 -10.52 18.81
C ASN A 170 -2.25 -11.22 17.48
N VAL A 171 -3.01 -10.92 16.42
CA VAL A 171 -2.82 -11.46 15.06
C VAL A 171 -2.68 -10.35 14.03
N THR A 172 -1.95 -10.63 12.94
CA THR A 172 -1.89 -9.73 11.77
C THR A 172 -2.61 -10.33 10.58
N ILE A 173 -3.44 -9.52 9.93
CA ILE A 173 -4.22 -9.87 8.74
C ILE A 173 -3.95 -8.80 7.68
N HIS A 174 -3.77 -9.17 6.41
CA HIS A 174 -3.63 -8.18 5.35
C HIS A 174 -4.92 -7.37 5.19
N LEU A 175 -4.77 -6.08 4.90
CA LEU A 175 -5.92 -5.20 4.67
C LEU A 175 -6.82 -5.70 3.53
N VAL A 176 -6.22 -6.27 2.48
CA VAL A 176 -6.94 -6.83 1.31
C VAL A 176 -7.82 -8.00 1.72
N ASP A 177 -7.37 -8.84 2.65
CA ASP A 177 -8.13 -9.99 3.14
C ASP A 177 -9.34 -9.54 3.97
N LEU A 178 -9.17 -8.51 4.81
CA LEU A 178 -10.27 -7.90 5.56
C LEU A 178 -11.30 -7.22 4.65
N LEU A 179 -10.86 -6.60 3.56
CA LEU A 179 -11.76 -5.99 2.58
C LEU A 179 -12.56 -7.05 1.79
N SER A 180 -11.93 -8.18 1.50
CA SER A 180 -12.51 -9.28 0.73
C SER A 180 -13.48 -10.14 1.57
N GLY A 181 -13.12 -10.43 2.82
CA GLY A 181 -13.95 -11.15 3.80
C GLY A 181 -14.63 -10.20 4.76
N ASN A 182 -15.62 -9.44 4.30
CA ASN A 182 -16.13 -8.27 5.03
C ASN A 182 -17.31 -8.52 5.98
N THR A 183 -17.77 -9.77 6.11
CA THR A 183 -18.75 -10.18 7.14
C THR A 183 -18.07 -10.47 8.47
N LEU A 184 -18.80 -10.35 9.60
CA LEU A 184 -18.26 -10.66 10.93
C LEU A 184 -17.69 -12.09 10.99
N GLY A 185 -18.40 -13.06 10.40
CA GLY A 185 -17.99 -14.47 10.39
C GLY A 185 -16.77 -14.71 9.51
N GLN A 186 -16.67 -14.07 8.35
CA GLN A 186 -15.47 -14.16 7.50
C GLN A 186 -14.27 -13.48 8.15
N MET A 187 -14.44 -12.30 8.73
CA MET A 187 -13.36 -11.62 9.46
C MET A 187 -12.91 -12.45 10.67
N ALA A 188 -13.83 -13.05 11.43
CA ALA A 188 -13.49 -13.92 12.55
C ALA A 188 -12.67 -15.15 12.12
N ARG A 189 -13.03 -15.80 10.99
CA ARG A 189 -12.19 -16.87 10.42
C ARG A 189 -10.79 -16.37 10.05
N LYS A 190 -10.67 -15.16 9.50
CA LYS A 190 -9.36 -14.55 9.21
C LYS A 190 -8.56 -14.21 10.46
N VAL A 191 -9.23 -13.89 11.56
CA VAL A 191 -8.59 -13.74 12.87
C VAL A 191 -8.08 -15.09 13.38
N GLU A 192 -8.89 -16.15 13.27
CA GLU A 192 -8.52 -17.51 13.69
C GLU A 192 -7.40 -18.13 12.82
N GLU A 193 -7.41 -17.84 11.52
CA GLU A 193 -6.34 -18.23 10.56
C GLU A 193 -5.10 -17.33 10.68
N GLY A 194 -5.21 -16.18 11.35
CA GLY A 194 -4.18 -15.15 11.41
C GLY A 194 -2.94 -15.62 12.17
N ALA A 195 -1.76 -15.28 11.65
CA ALA A 195 -0.52 -15.57 12.35
C ALA A 195 -0.43 -14.75 13.65
N SER A 196 -0.15 -15.42 14.77
CA SER A 196 0.12 -14.75 16.05
C SER A 196 1.36 -13.87 15.92
N VAL A 197 1.25 -12.67 16.47
CA VAL A 197 2.32 -11.68 16.51
C VAL A 197 3.14 -11.88 17.79
N GLY A 198 4.43 -12.17 17.64
CA GLY A 198 5.37 -12.17 18.75
C GLY A 198 6.01 -10.79 18.92
N VAL A 199 6.62 -10.56 20.09
CA VAL A 199 7.56 -9.44 20.25
C VAL A 199 8.75 -9.69 19.32
N ILE A 200 9.16 -8.67 18.57
CA ILE A 200 10.29 -8.75 17.65
C ILE A 200 11.59 -8.71 18.45
N ASP A 201 12.42 -9.74 18.28
CA ASP A 201 13.81 -9.73 18.68
C ASP A 201 14.65 -9.14 17.53
N TRP A 202 14.99 -7.86 17.63
CA TRP A 202 15.76 -7.18 16.58
C TRP A 202 17.17 -7.74 16.41
N ASP A 203 17.76 -8.35 17.44
CA ASP A 203 19.09 -8.93 17.35
C ASP A 203 19.09 -10.18 16.49
N GLU A 204 18.15 -11.09 16.72
CA GLU A 204 17.97 -12.27 15.88
C GLU A 204 17.42 -11.90 14.50
N GLU A 205 16.49 -10.96 14.41
CA GLU A 205 15.89 -10.54 13.14
C GLU A 205 16.94 -9.93 12.20
N THR A 206 17.88 -9.14 12.74
CA THR A 206 18.93 -8.46 11.96
C THR A 206 20.23 -9.25 11.83
N LYS A 207 20.27 -10.48 12.33
CA LYS A 207 21.41 -11.37 12.17
C LYS A 207 21.66 -11.69 10.69
N PRO A 208 22.90 -11.57 10.18
CA PRO A 208 23.25 -12.02 8.84
C PRO A 208 22.92 -13.51 8.64
N PRO A 209 22.57 -13.93 7.42
CA PRO A 209 22.32 -15.34 7.14
C PRO A 209 23.60 -16.17 7.30
N SER A 210 23.43 -17.45 7.63
CA SER A 210 24.49 -18.43 7.45
C SER A 210 24.72 -18.64 5.95
N ILE A 211 25.97 -18.64 5.52
CA ILE A 211 26.33 -18.92 4.13
C ILE A 211 26.41 -20.45 3.97
N PRO A 212 25.60 -21.07 3.11
CA PRO A 212 25.74 -22.49 2.81
C PRO A 212 27.14 -22.76 2.24
N ASN A 213 27.75 -23.90 2.59
CA ASN A 213 28.96 -24.39 1.93
C ASN A 213 28.64 -24.74 0.47
N LEU A 214 28.53 -23.73 -0.37
CA LEU A 214 28.49 -23.88 -1.81
C LEU A 214 29.91 -24.27 -2.25
N PRO A 215 30.09 -25.36 -3.02
CA PRO A 215 31.41 -25.76 -3.46
C PRO A 215 32.04 -24.58 -4.21
N SER A 216 33.20 -24.14 -3.73
CA SER A 216 34.09 -23.17 -4.39
C SER A 216 34.74 -23.79 -5.64
N GLN A 217 33.93 -24.42 -6.51
CA GLN A 217 34.40 -25.01 -7.75
C GLN A 217 33.94 -24.17 -8.92
N GLY A 218 34.81 -23.24 -9.30
CA GLY A 218 34.75 -22.60 -10.60
C GLY A 218 35.53 -21.30 -10.60
N GLN A 219 36.69 -21.29 -11.27
CA GLN A 219 37.15 -20.06 -11.92
C GLN A 219 35.94 -19.45 -12.64
N ARG A 220 35.78 -18.13 -12.50
CA ARG A 220 34.78 -17.33 -13.21
C ARG A 220 34.71 -17.82 -14.65
N LYS A 221 33.68 -18.59 -15.01
CA LYS A 221 33.61 -19.21 -16.33
C LYS A 221 33.51 -18.11 -17.38
N ASP A 222 34.23 -18.26 -18.48
CA ASP A 222 34.06 -17.40 -19.64
C ASP A 222 32.60 -17.43 -20.12
N LYS A 223 32.14 -16.24 -20.54
CA LYS A 223 30.76 -15.85 -20.81
C LYS A 223 29.95 -16.92 -21.57
N PRO A 224 28.81 -17.38 -21.01
CA PRO A 224 27.83 -18.14 -21.78
C PRO A 224 27.06 -17.25 -22.77
N THR A 225 26.77 -17.81 -23.94
CA THR A 225 26.04 -17.18 -25.05
C THR A 225 24.55 -17.52 -24.99
N GLU A 226 23.71 -16.50 -25.21
CA GLU A 226 22.25 -16.45 -25.46
C GLU A 226 21.36 -17.71 -25.37
N ALA A 227 20.31 -17.62 -24.54
CA ALA A 227 18.88 -17.88 -24.82
C ALA A 227 18.11 -17.71 -23.48
N SER A 228 16.92 -17.11 -23.30
CA SER A 228 15.69 -17.06 -24.10
C SER A 228 14.88 -15.78 -23.79
N ARG A 229 13.89 -15.46 -24.64
CA ARG A 229 13.28 -14.13 -24.87
C ARG A 229 12.07 -13.77 -23.99
N SER A 230 11.86 -12.44 -23.90
CA SER A 230 10.61 -11.66 -23.62
C SER A 230 10.40 -11.25 -22.14
N ILE A 231 10.02 -10.03 -21.72
CA ILE A 231 9.42 -8.82 -22.32
C ILE A 231 10.14 -7.57 -21.77
N LEU A 232 11.30 -7.20 -22.33
CA LEU A 232 11.93 -5.86 -22.29
C LEU A 232 13.01 -5.90 -23.39
N ARG A 233 12.80 -5.22 -24.52
CA ARG A 233 13.64 -5.42 -25.72
C ARG A 233 14.99 -4.69 -25.58
N GLY A 234 16.06 -5.44 -25.35
CA GLY A 234 17.47 -5.06 -25.55
C GLY A 234 18.39 -6.26 -25.34
N THR A 235 19.47 -6.40 -26.13
CA THR A 235 20.44 -7.53 -26.03
C THR A 235 21.25 -7.56 -24.74
N LYS A 236 21.09 -6.54 -23.88
CA LYS A 236 21.82 -6.37 -22.61
C LYS A 236 20.97 -6.63 -21.36
N ILE A 237 19.68 -6.96 -21.51
CA ILE A 237 18.76 -7.17 -20.38
C ILE A 237 18.34 -8.64 -20.35
N VAL A 238 18.57 -9.29 -19.21
CA VAL A 238 18.10 -10.65 -18.92
C VAL A 238 17.05 -10.57 -17.80
N HIS A 239 15.92 -11.25 -18.00
CA HIS A 239 14.82 -11.26 -17.03
C HIS A 239 14.80 -12.60 -16.29
N HIS A 240 14.66 -12.53 -14.97
CA HIS A 240 14.46 -13.69 -14.10
C HIS A 240 13.14 -13.51 -13.37
N ALA A 241 12.19 -14.42 -13.61
CA ALA A 241 10.96 -14.47 -12.83
C ALA A 241 11.28 -15.00 -11.43
N GLY A 242 10.85 -14.27 -10.41
CA GLY A 242 11.13 -14.60 -9.01
C GLY A 242 10.18 -13.86 -8.07
N ASP A 243 10.29 -14.18 -6.78
CA ASP A 243 9.50 -13.61 -5.70
C ASP A 243 10.41 -13.28 -4.52
N LEU A 244 10.43 -12.00 -4.12
CA LEU A 244 11.25 -11.53 -3.00
C LEU A 244 10.87 -12.17 -1.66
N SER A 245 9.63 -12.66 -1.52
CA SER A 245 9.18 -13.33 -0.29
C SER A 245 9.58 -14.80 -0.23
N ALA A 246 10.01 -15.39 -1.34
CA ALA A 246 10.36 -16.79 -1.44
C ALA A 246 11.86 -17.04 -1.17
N PRO A 247 12.23 -18.23 -0.66
CA PRO A 247 13.63 -18.66 -0.60
C PRO A 247 14.30 -18.56 -1.97
N GLN A 248 15.60 -18.22 -1.99
CA GLN A 248 16.36 -18.01 -3.23
C GLN A 248 15.68 -17.04 -4.21
N LEU A 249 14.86 -16.12 -3.68
CA LEU A 249 14.13 -15.12 -4.46
C LEU A 249 13.16 -15.76 -5.46
N GLY A 250 12.67 -16.97 -5.18
CA GLY A 250 11.80 -17.76 -6.05
C GLY A 250 12.50 -18.37 -7.27
N LEU A 251 13.83 -18.32 -7.31
CA LEU A 251 14.63 -18.90 -8.38
C LEU A 251 14.91 -20.38 -8.11
N THR A 252 15.25 -21.12 -9.17
CA THR A 252 15.86 -22.44 -9.01
C THR A 252 17.28 -22.33 -8.44
N VAL A 253 17.75 -23.38 -7.77
CA VAL A 253 19.11 -23.45 -7.21
C VAL A 253 20.16 -23.14 -8.28
N ASP A 254 20.02 -23.70 -9.48
CA ASP A 254 20.96 -23.50 -10.59
C ASP A 254 20.97 -22.04 -11.08
N GLN A 255 19.80 -21.40 -11.17
CA GLN A 255 19.70 -19.99 -11.54
C GLN A 255 20.32 -19.09 -10.49
N PHE A 256 20.06 -19.36 -9.21
CA PHE A 256 20.62 -18.60 -8.10
C PHE A 256 22.15 -18.70 -8.05
N GLN A 257 22.69 -19.91 -8.21
CA GLN A 257 24.14 -20.14 -8.30
C GLN A 257 24.76 -19.48 -9.53
N THR A 258 24.11 -19.58 -10.69
CA THR A 258 24.57 -18.92 -11.92
C THR A 258 24.65 -17.42 -11.72
N LEU A 259 23.63 -16.80 -11.13
CA LEU A 259 23.63 -15.36 -10.82
C LEU A 259 24.73 -14.98 -9.83
N SER A 260 24.97 -15.80 -8.81
CA SER A 260 26.05 -15.58 -7.85
C SER A 260 27.42 -15.51 -8.56
N SER A 261 27.67 -16.32 -9.60
CA SER A 261 28.93 -16.27 -10.35
C SER A 261 28.99 -15.18 -11.44
N ASP A 262 27.84 -14.79 -11.99
CA ASP A 262 27.76 -13.94 -13.19
C ASP A 262 27.64 -12.43 -12.87
N VAL A 263 27.08 -12.08 -11.72
CA VAL A 263 26.75 -10.69 -11.38
C VAL A 263 27.96 -9.98 -10.77
N ASP A 264 28.20 -8.73 -11.19
CA ASP A 264 29.26 -7.89 -10.63
C ASP A 264 28.75 -7.01 -9.47
N VAL A 265 27.47 -6.63 -9.52
CA VAL A 265 26.85 -5.71 -8.58
C VAL A 265 25.34 -5.94 -8.48
N ILE A 266 24.80 -5.84 -7.26
CA ILE A 266 23.38 -6.00 -6.96
C ILE A 266 22.80 -4.63 -6.61
N LEU A 267 21.75 -4.20 -7.33
CA LEU A 267 20.94 -3.04 -6.94
C LEU A 267 19.56 -3.50 -6.44
N HIS A 268 19.34 -3.39 -5.13
CA HIS A 268 18.10 -3.77 -4.47
C HIS A 268 17.18 -2.56 -4.24
N MET A 269 16.17 -2.43 -5.12
CA MET A 269 15.12 -1.41 -5.05
C MET A 269 13.73 -1.97 -4.70
N GLY A 270 13.60 -3.30 -4.66
CA GLY A 270 12.36 -4.01 -4.37
C GLY A 270 11.91 -3.79 -2.93
N ALA A 271 10.64 -3.45 -2.74
CA ALA A 271 10.02 -3.43 -1.42
C ALA A 271 8.50 -3.46 -1.56
N LEU A 272 7.83 -4.23 -0.72
CA LEU A 272 6.41 -4.09 -0.45
C LEU A 272 6.20 -2.79 0.34
N ARG A 273 5.55 -1.82 -0.31
CA ARG A 273 5.33 -0.47 0.23
C ARG A 273 3.90 -0.34 0.74
N SER A 274 3.63 -1.01 1.85
CA SER A 274 2.39 -0.83 2.58
C SER A 274 2.61 0.13 3.75
N PHE A 275 1.70 1.09 3.88
CA PHE A 275 1.73 2.10 4.94
C PHE A 275 1.12 1.62 6.25
N TRP A 276 0.26 0.61 6.17
CA TRP A 276 -0.62 0.20 7.26
C TRP A 276 -0.27 -1.20 7.77
N ASP A 277 0.45 -1.97 6.97
CA ASP A 277 0.84 -3.30 7.37
C ASP A 277 1.93 -3.24 8.43
N ASN A 278 1.75 -4.07 9.44
CA ASN A 278 2.72 -4.32 10.48
C ASN A 278 3.99 -4.97 9.90
N TYR A 279 5.12 -4.77 10.57
CA TYR A 279 6.40 -5.37 10.23
C TYR A 279 6.32 -6.87 9.89
N HIS A 280 5.56 -7.67 10.65
CA HIS A 280 5.45 -9.12 10.43
C HIS A 280 4.91 -9.50 9.05
N MET A 281 4.10 -8.64 8.43
CA MET A 281 3.58 -8.86 7.08
C MET A 281 4.60 -8.45 6.01
N LEU A 282 5.49 -7.51 6.34
CA LEU A 282 6.47 -6.95 5.41
C LEU A 282 7.82 -7.68 5.47
N ARG A 283 8.13 -8.36 6.58
CA ARG A 283 9.46 -8.95 6.82
C ARG A 283 9.87 -9.97 5.75
N LEU A 284 8.95 -10.78 5.23
CA LEU A 284 9.28 -11.76 4.18
C LEU A 284 9.79 -11.06 2.92
N SER A 285 9.02 -10.11 2.37
CA SER A 285 9.42 -9.43 1.14
C SER A 285 10.55 -8.42 1.32
N ASN A 286 10.60 -7.71 2.46
CA ASN A 286 11.51 -6.56 2.64
C ASN A 286 12.78 -6.89 3.41
N VAL A 287 12.80 -7.95 4.22
CA VAL A 287 13.91 -8.27 5.14
C VAL A 287 14.53 -9.62 4.79
N GLN A 288 13.72 -10.66 4.62
CA GLN A 288 14.24 -11.98 4.23
C GLN A 288 14.91 -11.92 2.85
N SER A 289 14.34 -11.18 1.88
CA SER A 289 14.96 -10.95 0.57
C SER A 289 16.39 -10.41 0.65
N ILE A 290 16.69 -9.56 1.64
CA ILE A 290 18.05 -9.03 1.86
C ILE A 290 18.98 -10.14 2.33
N LYS A 291 18.51 -11.04 3.20
CA LYS A 291 19.28 -12.22 3.63
C LYS A 291 19.54 -13.16 2.44
N GLU A 292 18.56 -13.39 1.57
CA GLU A 292 18.77 -14.17 0.34
C GLU A 292 19.80 -13.49 -0.60
N LEU A 293 19.73 -12.16 -0.77
CA LEU A 293 20.72 -11.42 -1.57
C LEU A 293 22.13 -11.47 -0.98
N ILE A 294 22.27 -11.48 0.35
CA ILE A 294 23.57 -11.67 1.00
C ILE A 294 24.10 -13.08 0.77
N GLN A 295 23.25 -14.11 0.79
CA GLN A 295 23.67 -15.46 0.41
C GLN A 295 24.16 -15.54 -1.03
N LEU A 296 23.52 -14.79 -1.95
CA LEU A 296 23.95 -14.69 -3.35
C LEU A 296 25.30 -13.95 -3.46
N ALA A 297 25.49 -12.90 -2.68
CA ALA A 297 26.64 -12.00 -2.78
C ALA A 297 27.91 -12.51 -2.09
N ALA A 298 27.78 -13.14 -0.92
CA ALA A 298 28.89 -13.48 -0.05
C ALA A 298 29.97 -14.39 -0.69
N PRO A 299 29.64 -15.42 -1.49
CA PRO A 299 30.65 -16.30 -2.10
C PRO A 299 31.65 -15.55 -3.01
N HIS A 300 31.20 -14.45 -3.63
CA HIS A 300 31.99 -13.67 -4.57
C HIS A 300 32.17 -12.21 -4.13
N GLN A 301 31.81 -11.89 -2.89
CA GLN A 301 31.90 -10.54 -2.31
C GLN A 301 31.21 -9.47 -3.18
N ILE A 302 30.09 -9.81 -3.83
CA ILE A 302 29.38 -8.89 -4.72
C ILE A 302 28.86 -7.68 -3.93
N SER A 303 29.03 -6.47 -4.46
CA SER A 303 28.54 -5.27 -3.80
C SER A 303 27.01 -5.20 -3.85
N ILE A 304 26.39 -4.90 -2.70
CA ILE A 304 24.94 -4.70 -2.56
C ILE A 304 24.64 -3.22 -2.37
N HIS A 305 23.86 -2.68 -3.29
CA HIS A 305 23.36 -1.31 -3.30
C HIS A 305 21.89 -1.31 -2.87
N PHE A 306 21.58 -0.70 -1.73
CA PHE A 306 20.28 -0.76 -1.08
C PHE A 306 19.60 0.60 -0.96
N ILE A 307 18.38 0.71 -1.48
CA ILE A 307 17.56 1.92 -1.32
C ILE A 307 16.78 1.85 -0.01
N SER A 308 17.13 2.76 0.90
CA SER A 308 16.51 2.95 2.20
C SER A 308 15.69 4.25 2.26
N THR A 309 15.24 4.60 3.46
CA THR A 309 14.48 5.81 3.77
C THR A 309 15.14 6.50 4.96
N SER A 310 15.14 7.83 5.00
CA SER A 310 15.61 8.53 6.19
C SER A 310 14.66 8.41 7.39
N GLY A 311 13.46 7.85 7.19
CA GLY A 311 12.53 7.51 8.28
C GLY A 311 13.11 6.56 9.33
N VAL A 312 14.19 5.84 9.02
CA VAL A 312 14.93 5.01 9.98
C VAL A 312 15.67 5.82 11.05
N LEU A 313 15.69 7.15 10.92
CA LEU A 313 16.31 8.07 11.86
C LEU A 313 15.24 8.90 12.58
N PRO A 314 15.45 9.25 13.87
CA PRO A 314 14.65 10.26 14.55
C PRO A 314 14.72 11.62 13.86
N ARG A 315 13.68 12.43 14.05
CA ARG A 315 13.49 13.71 13.32
C ARG A 315 14.49 14.79 13.67
N ASP A 316 14.83 14.87 14.94
CA ASP A 316 15.84 15.77 15.48
C ASP A 316 17.21 15.47 14.85
N VAL A 317 17.54 14.19 14.70
CA VAL A 317 18.77 13.74 14.03
C VAL A 317 18.71 13.98 12.52
N GLU A 318 17.55 13.78 11.89
CA GLU A 318 17.34 14.01 10.46
C GLU A 318 17.65 15.47 10.06
N SER A 319 17.32 16.44 10.91
CA SER A 319 17.53 17.88 10.66
C SER A 319 18.96 18.38 10.89
N VAL A 320 19.73 17.73 11.79
CA VAL A 320 21.04 18.22 12.27
C VAL A 320 22.22 17.45 11.65
N ALA A 321 21.98 16.34 10.92
CA ALA A 321 23.03 15.44 10.44
C ALA A 321 23.90 16.01 9.28
N THR A 322 24.67 17.07 9.52
CA THR A 322 25.73 17.53 8.62
C THR A 322 27.06 16.79 8.82
N SER A 323 27.26 16.04 9.92
CA SER A 323 28.59 15.47 10.22
C SER A 323 28.69 14.19 11.10
N ALA A 324 27.62 13.49 11.48
CA ALA A 324 27.73 12.26 12.31
C ALA A 324 27.48 10.93 11.55
N PRO A 325 28.15 9.80 11.94
CA PRO A 325 28.14 8.54 11.20
C PRO A 325 26.81 7.80 11.30
N SER A 326 26.59 6.96 10.31
CA SER A 326 25.47 6.05 10.15
C SER A 326 25.45 4.90 11.16
N TYR A 327 24.67 4.99 12.23
CA TYR A 327 24.25 3.76 12.92
C TYR A 327 22.79 3.89 13.30
N ALA A 328 21.92 3.47 12.37
CA ALA A 328 20.51 3.30 12.68
C ALA A 328 20.32 2.35 13.89
N ALA A 329 21.32 1.52 14.26
CA ALA A 329 21.31 0.70 15.47
C ALA A 329 21.01 1.47 16.75
N ALA A 330 21.36 2.75 16.84
CA ALA A 330 21.03 3.56 18.02
C ALA A 330 19.53 3.82 18.18
N TYR A 331 18.72 3.49 17.16
CA TYR A 331 17.31 3.84 17.05
C TYR A 331 16.50 2.62 16.63
N GLU A 332 16.38 1.65 17.53
CA GLU A 332 15.58 0.45 17.29
C GLU A 332 14.10 0.80 17.09
N PRO A 333 13.43 0.21 16.08
CA PRO A 333 12.01 0.37 15.91
C PRO A 333 11.22 -0.29 17.07
N PRO A 334 9.93 0.04 17.22
CA PRO A 334 9.07 -0.61 18.20
C PRO A 334 9.06 -2.14 18.06
N LEU A 335 9.15 -2.83 19.19
CA LEU A 335 9.21 -4.31 19.24
C LEU A 335 7.88 -4.98 18.84
N ASP A 336 6.79 -4.22 18.79
CA ASP A 336 5.48 -4.72 18.40
C ASP A 336 5.33 -4.77 16.86
N GLY A 337 6.27 -4.22 16.11
CA GLY A 337 6.22 -4.15 14.64
C GLY A 337 5.36 -3.01 14.11
N SER A 338 4.95 -2.07 14.96
CA SER A 338 4.45 -0.78 14.50
C SER A 338 5.51 -0.06 13.66
N ASP A 339 5.09 0.89 12.82
CA ASP A 339 5.95 1.50 11.78
C ASP A 339 6.57 0.49 10.80
N GLY A 340 5.81 -0.56 10.46
CA GLY A 340 6.30 -1.75 9.75
C GLY A 340 7.22 -1.50 8.55
N TYR A 341 6.87 -0.57 7.65
CA TYR A 341 7.72 -0.27 6.50
C TYR A 341 9.07 0.32 6.91
N VAL A 342 9.07 1.29 7.83
CA VAL A 342 10.30 1.91 8.34
C VAL A 342 11.14 0.89 9.09
N ALA A 343 10.51 0.08 9.95
CA ALA A 343 11.16 -1.01 10.67
C ALA A 343 11.79 -2.03 9.71
N SER A 344 11.14 -2.34 8.58
CA SER A 344 11.70 -3.21 7.54
C SER A 344 12.93 -2.62 6.84
N LYS A 345 12.94 -1.31 6.59
CA LYS A 345 14.11 -0.62 6.01
C LYS A 345 15.25 -0.54 7.02
N TRP A 346 14.95 -0.23 8.28
CA TRP A 346 15.90 -0.25 9.38
C TRP A 346 16.57 -1.62 9.53
N ALA A 347 15.78 -2.69 9.56
CA ALA A 347 16.28 -4.06 9.66
C ALA A 347 17.20 -4.41 8.49
N GLY A 348 16.81 -4.02 7.27
CA GLY A 348 17.66 -4.17 6.08
C GLY A 348 19.02 -3.47 6.19
N GLU A 349 19.04 -2.23 6.68
CA GLU A 349 20.31 -1.52 6.92
C GLU A 349 21.18 -2.22 7.97
N ARG A 350 20.58 -2.74 9.06
CA ARG A 350 21.32 -3.47 10.10
C ARG A 350 21.90 -4.78 9.59
N ILE A 351 21.13 -5.55 8.83
CA ILE A 351 21.58 -6.83 8.27
C ILE A 351 22.77 -6.59 7.34
N LEU A 352 22.67 -5.61 6.44
CA LEU A 352 23.75 -5.27 5.50
C LEU A 352 25.01 -4.81 6.23
N GLU A 353 24.87 -3.95 7.24
CA GLU A 353 26.01 -3.49 8.04
C GLU A 353 26.68 -4.64 8.80
N ARG A 354 25.90 -5.52 9.43
CA ARG A 354 26.41 -6.72 10.12
C ARG A 354 27.04 -7.69 9.12
N ALA A 355 26.49 -7.85 7.93
CA ALA A 355 27.02 -8.71 6.87
C ALA A 355 28.32 -8.17 6.27
N SER A 356 28.47 -6.85 6.11
CA SER A 356 29.76 -6.24 5.72
C SER A 356 30.85 -6.59 6.72
N LYS A 357 30.57 -6.47 8.02
CA LYS A 357 31.55 -6.76 9.08
C LYS A 357 31.87 -8.25 9.23
N SER A 358 30.85 -9.12 9.21
CA SER A 358 31.00 -10.55 9.53
C SER A 358 31.26 -11.45 8.32
N LEU A 359 30.78 -11.06 7.13
CA LEU A 359 30.84 -11.86 5.90
C LEU A 359 31.64 -11.16 4.78
N GLY A 360 32.11 -9.93 5.02
CA GLY A 360 32.89 -9.14 4.06
C GLY A 360 32.06 -8.42 2.98
N VAL A 361 30.75 -8.66 2.90
CA VAL A 361 29.91 -8.23 1.76
C VAL A 361 29.88 -6.70 1.65
N PRO A 362 30.43 -6.09 0.58
CA PRO A 362 30.42 -4.63 0.44
C PRO A 362 28.98 -4.11 0.31
N SER A 363 28.58 -3.19 1.18
CA SER A 363 27.21 -2.66 1.20
C SER A 363 27.19 -1.15 1.04
N TYR A 364 26.31 -0.65 0.17
CA TYR A 364 26.07 0.77 -0.08
C TYR A 364 24.59 1.08 0.18
N ILE A 365 24.32 1.94 1.17
CA ILE A 365 22.98 2.22 1.65
C ILE A 365 22.62 3.67 1.32
N TYR A 366 21.53 3.85 0.57
CA TYR A 366 21.09 5.15 0.07
C TYR A 366 19.85 5.63 0.82
N ARG A 367 19.96 6.76 1.51
CA ARG A 367 18.82 7.39 2.21
C ARG A 367 18.38 8.65 1.49
N LEU A 368 17.11 8.69 1.10
CA LEU A 368 16.49 9.89 0.52
C LEU A 368 16.03 10.82 1.65
N LEU A 369 16.64 12.00 1.71
CA LEU A 369 16.50 13.00 2.78
C LEU A 369 15.58 14.15 2.35
N PRO A 370 14.98 14.86 3.32
CA PRO A 370 14.19 16.05 3.02
C PRO A 370 15.09 17.22 2.65
N THR A 371 14.53 18.26 2.03
CA THR A 371 15.29 19.50 1.81
C THR A 371 15.64 20.16 3.14
N ARG A 372 16.86 20.68 3.27
CA ARG A 372 17.29 21.51 4.40
C ARG A 372 16.97 22.99 4.21
N ALA A 373 16.89 23.43 2.95
CA ALA A 373 16.63 24.81 2.61
C ALA A 373 15.18 25.02 2.14
N PRO A 374 14.57 26.19 2.43
CA PRO A 374 13.29 26.55 1.82
C PRO A 374 13.45 26.61 0.30
N SER A 375 12.62 25.86 -0.41
CA SER A 375 12.65 25.85 -1.87
C SER A 375 12.27 27.21 -2.45
N SER A 376 12.95 27.63 -3.52
CA SER A 376 12.63 28.85 -4.25
C SER A 376 11.20 28.80 -4.82
N GLN A 377 10.60 29.97 -5.02
CA GLN A 377 9.26 30.05 -5.59
C GLN A 377 9.21 29.46 -7.01
N GLU A 378 10.28 29.63 -7.78
CA GLU A 378 10.44 29.07 -9.13
C GLU A 378 10.39 27.54 -9.10
N SER A 379 11.22 26.89 -8.28
CA SER A 379 11.25 25.43 -8.20
C SER A 379 9.96 24.82 -7.65
N LYS A 380 9.28 25.52 -6.72
CA LYS A 380 7.94 25.12 -6.27
C LYS A 380 6.92 25.20 -7.41
N THR A 381 6.95 26.29 -8.18
CA THR A 381 6.03 26.52 -9.29
C THR A 381 6.22 25.47 -10.38
N GLU A 382 7.48 25.10 -10.69
CA GLU A 382 7.79 24.03 -11.65
C GLU A 382 7.16 22.68 -11.25
N VAL A 383 7.26 22.30 -9.97
CA VAL A 383 6.63 21.06 -9.46
C VAL A 383 5.10 21.16 -9.52
N LEU A 384 4.52 22.32 -9.18
CA LEU A 384 3.08 22.53 -9.23
C LEU A 384 2.55 22.50 -10.68
N ASP A 385 3.28 23.05 -11.64
CA ASP A 385 2.99 22.97 -13.08
C ASP A 385 3.16 21.53 -13.62
N GLU A 386 4.03 20.72 -13.02
CA GLU A 386 4.07 19.29 -13.32
C GLU A 386 2.82 18.55 -12.80
N PHE A 387 2.33 18.90 -11.61
CA PHE A 387 1.08 18.34 -11.08
C PHE A 387 -0.14 18.73 -11.92
N VAL A 388 -0.22 19.99 -12.35
CA VAL A 388 -1.16 20.50 -13.37
C VAL A 388 -1.20 19.59 -14.58
N ARG A 389 -0.04 19.37 -15.22
CA ARG A 389 0.09 18.51 -16.40
C ARG A 389 -0.40 17.09 -16.11
N CYS A 390 -0.11 16.57 -14.92
CA CYS A 390 -0.57 15.24 -14.53
C CYS A 390 -2.08 15.18 -14.30
N VAL A 391 -2.71 16.24 -13.78
CA VAL A 391 -4.19 16.34 -13.69
C VAL A 391 -4.79 16.33 -15.09
N ASP A 392 -4.24 17.12 -16.01
CA ASP A 392 -4.71 17.16 -17.41
C ASP A 392 -4.61 15.79 -18.10
N LEU A 393 -3.52 15.05 -17.88
CA LEU A 393 -3.32 13.72 -18.47
C LEU A 393 -4.13 12.62 -17.77
N ALA A 394 -4.28 12.68 -16.44
CA ALA A 394 -4.96 11.64 -15.68
C ALA A 394 -6.47 11.84 -15.61
N GLY A 395 -6.97 13.06 -15.86
CA GLY A 395 -8.38 13.43 -15.79
C GLY A 395 -8.96 13.45 -14.37
N VAL A 396 -8.11 13.42 -13.34
CA VAL A 396 -8.52 13.30 -11.93
C VAL A 396 -7.75 14.27 -11.03
N MET A 397 -8.45 14.82 -10.04
CA MET A 397 -7.88 15.72 -9.03
C MET A 397 -7.57 15.01 -7.70
N PRO A 398 -6.59 15.49 -6.94
CA PRO A 398 -6.38 15.02 -5.57
C PRO A 398 -7.46 15.56 -4.64
N ASP A 399 -7.95 14.72 -3.74
CA ASP A 399 -8.63 15.12 -2.52
C ASP A 399 -7.59 15.29 -1.40
N CYS A 400 -7.25 16.55 -1.12
CA CYS A 400 -6.34 16.95 -0.04
C CYS A 400 -7.09 17.17 1.30
N THR A 401 -8.38 16.87 1.39
CA THR A 401 -9.18 17.17 2.59
C THR A 401 -8.66 16.42 3.81
N GLY A 402 -8.38 17.18 4.87
CA GLY A 402 -7.87 16.63 6.12
C GLY A 402 -6.39 16.29 6.09
N TRP A 403 -5.64 16.60 5.03
CA TRP A 403 -4.19 16.38 4.96
C TRP A 403 -3.43 17.70 5.14
N GLU A 404 -2.37 17.64 5.95
CA GLU A 404 -1.40 18.70 6.18
C GLU A 404 0.02 18.15 6.03
N GLY A 405 0.98 19.03 5.79
CA GLY A 405 2.40 18.67 5.72
C GLY A 405 3.04 19.02 4.39
N HIS A 406 4.18 18.40 4.11
CA HIS A 406 5.03 18.72 2.97
C HIS A 406 5.38 17.48 2.17
N ILE A 407 5.63 17.65 0.89
CA ILE A 407 6.16 16.62 0.00
C ILE A 407 7.52 17.11 -0.46
N ASP A 408 8.56 16.34 -0.14
CA ASP A 408 9.93 16.51 -0.55
C ASP A 408 10.17 15.71 -1.85
N LEU A 409 10.76 16.35 -2.86
CA LEU A 409 10.93 15.81 -4.20
C LEU A 409 12.38 15.92 -4.65
N ILE A 410 12.85 14.88 -5.32
CA ILE A 410 14.11 14.85 -6.05
C ILE A 410 13.85 14.32 -7.48
N PRO A 411 14.42 14.92 -8.53
CA PRO A 411 14.33 14.37 -9.88
C PRO A 411 14.77 12.91 -9.94
N GLY A 412 14.00 12.08 -10.65
CA GLY A 412 14.34 10.66 -10.81
C GLY A 412 15.69 10.45 -11.51
N GLU A 413 15.99 11.31 -12.46
CA GLU A 413 17.25 11.31 -13.23
C GLU A 413 18.47 11.61 -12.35
N GLU A 414 18.37 12.58 -11.44
CA GLU A 414 19.46 12.88 -10.50
C GLU A 414 19.78 11.68 -9.59
N VAL A 415 18.75 11.02 -9.08
CA VAL A 415 18.91 9.80 -8.27
C VAL A 415 19.56 8.69 -9.10
N ALA A 416 19.06 8.46 -10.32
CA ALA A 416 19.56 7.41 -11.18
C ALA A 416 21.03 7.64 -11.60
N GLN A 417 21.41 8.87 -11.90
CA GLN A 417 22.77 9.23 -12.27
C GLN A 417 23.75 8.95 -11.11
N ARG A 418 23.46 9.48 -9.92
CA ARG A 418 24.30 9.26 -8.74
C ARG A 418 24.41 7.79 -8.34
N LEU A 419 23.30 7.04 -8.43
CA LEU A 419 23.33 5.59 -8.22
C LEU A 419 24.21 4.90 -9.26
N GLY A 420 24.09 5.28 -10.55
CA GLY A 420 24.91 4.76 -11.63
C GLY A 420 26.41 4.98 -11.42
N GLU A 421 26.80 6.19 -11.02
CA GLU A 421 28.19 6.54 -10.69
C GLU A 421 28.72 5.68 -9.53
N SER A 422 27.91 5.47 -8.49
CA SER A 422 28.26 4.65 -7.34
C SER A 422 28.39 3.16 -7.69
N LEU A 423 27.50 2.62 -8.53
CA LEU A 423 27.55 1.23 -9.03
C LEU A 423 28.82 0.96 -9.85
N VAL A 424 29.21 1.90 -10.71
CA VAL A 424 30.43 1.77 -11.53
C VAL A 424 31.68 1.86 -10.66
N SER A 425 31.69 2.78 -9.69
CA SER A 425 32.81 2.95 -8.77
C SER A 425 33.02 1.74 -7.86
N SER A 426 31.93 1.16 -7.34
CA SER A 426 32.00 -0.02 -6.45
C SER A 426 32.50 -1.25 -7.20
N ALA A 427 32.02 -1.49 -8.42
CA ALA A 427 32.48 -2.60 -9.26
C ALA A 427 33.98 -2.46 -9.66
N GLY A 428 34.47 -1.23 -9.84
CA GLY A 428 35.90 -0.98 -10.12
C GLY A 428 36.81 -1.11 -8.89
N SER A 429 36.31 -0.75 -7.70
CA SER A 429 37.09 -0.74 -6.44
C SER A 429 37.32 -2.14 -5.86
N GLN A 430 36.47 -3.13 -6.18
CA GLN A 430 36.67 -4.54 -5.79
C GLN A 430 37.99 -5.14 -6.32
N VAL A 431 38.57 -4.57 -7.37
CA VAL A 431 39.87 -5.00 -7.92
C VAL A 431 41.04 -4.48 -7.09
N VAL A 432 40.86 -3.42 -6.29
CA VAL A 432 41.95 -2.71 -5.58
C VAL A 432 41.97 -3.06 -4.08
N SER A 433 40.82 -3.27 -3.44
CA SER A 433 40.74 -3.55 -1.99
C SER A 433 41.22 -4.94 -1.58
N ALA A 434 41.49 -5.84 -2.52
CA ALA A 434 42.06 -7.15 -2.22
C ALA A 434 43.51 -7.08 -1.66
N ASN A 435 44.19 -5.94 -1.78
CA ASN A 435 45.59 -5.77 -1.39
C ASN A 435 45.84 -4.99 -0.09
N GLU A 436 44.82 -4.41 0.53
CA GLU A 436 44.96 -3.66 1.78
C GLU A 436 43.92 -4.16 2.78
N GLY A 437 44.35 -4.63 3.94
CA GLY A 437 43.52 -5.26 4.99
C GLY A 437 42.55 -4.30 5.70
N ALA A 438 41.82 -3.47 4.97
CA ALA A 438 40.74 -2.64 5.48
C ALA A 438 39.50 -3.51 5.74
N GLU A 439 38.93 -3.40 6.94
CA GLU A 439 37.64 -4.03 7.26
C GLU A 439 36.56 -3.52 6.30
N ALA A 440 35.82 -4.44 5.69
CA ALA A 440 34.67 -4.09 4.85
C ALA A 440 33.60 -3.39 5.70
N THR A 441 33.38 -2.12 5.42
CA THR A 441 32.39 -1.29 6.12
C THR A 441 31.24 -0.93 5.20
N ALA A 442 30.03 -0.85 5.75
CA ALA A 442 28.88 -0.37 5.00
C ALA A 442 29.00 1.14 4.75
N HIS A 443 28.84 1.54 3.49
CA HIS A 443 28.83 2.93 3.06
C HIS A 443 27.42 3.49 3.10
N PHE A 444 27.26 4.74 3.55
CA PHE A 444 25.95 5.38 3.66
C PHE A 444 25.95 6.71 2.92
N ASP A 445 25.16 6.76 1.86
CA ASP A 445 24.99 7.94 1.03
C ASP A 445 23.62 8.59 1.25
N ARG A 446 23.61 9.90 1.14
CA ARG A 446 22.47 10.75 1.45
C ARG A 446 22.05 11.55 0.23
N TYR A 447 20.79 11.42 -0.15
CA TYR A 447 20.22 12.04 -1.34
C TYR A 447 19.21 13.08 -0.90
N GLU A 448 19.66 14.32 -0.77
CA GLU A 448 18.82 15.43 -0.33
C GLU A 448 17.81 15.83 -1.41
N SER A 449 16.56 15.99 -1.01
CA SER A 449 15.50 16.45 -1.92
C SER A 449 15.76 17.89 -2.36
N SER A 450 15.55 18.17 -3.65
CA SER A 450 15.80 19.49 -4.23
C SER A 450 14.65 20.46 -4.00
N VAL A 451 13.41 19.96 -3.85
CA VAL A 451 12.20 20.78 -3.70
C VAL A 451 11.29 20.24 -2.61
N THR A 452 10.65 21.12 -1.86
CA THR A 452 9.55 20.77 -0.95
C THR A 452 8.34 21.64 -1.22
N VAL A 453 7.16 21.01 -1.29
CA VAL A 453 5.87 21.66 -1.56
C VAL A 453 4.88 21.28 -0.48
N SER A 454 4.14 22.25 0.08
CA SER A 454 3.13 21.93 1.08
C SER A 454 1.86 21.36 0.44
N VAL A 455 1.14 20.49 1.17
CA VAL A 455 -0.17 19.98 0.73
C VAL A 455 -1.16 21.13 0.51
N VAL A 456 -1.03 22.21 1.28
CA VAL A 456 -1.83 23.43 1.13
C VAL A 456 -1.53 24.11 -0.21
N ASP A 457 -0.26 24.27 -0.57
CA ASP A 457 0.14 24.87 -1.86
C ASP A 457 -0.40 24.03 -3.03
N ILE A 458 -0.27 22.70 -2.96
CA ILE A 458 -0.81 21.78 -3.98
C ILE A 458 -2.32 21.97 -4.12
N LYS A 459 -3.04 21.99 -2.99
CA LYS A 459 -4.48 22.18 -2.98
C LYS A 459 -4.86 23.51 -3.62
N THR A 460 -4.31 24.61 -3.13
CA THR A 460 -4.64 25.97 -3.60
C THR A 460 -4.37 26.10 -5.10
N TYR A 461 -3.17 25.70 -5.55
CA TYR A 461 -2.74 25.86 -6.94
C TYR A 461 -3.59 25.05 -7.93
N LEU A 462 -3.97 23.82 -7.56
CA LEU A 462 -4.81 22.97 -8.42
C LEU A 462 -6.27 23.41 -8.40
N GLU A 463 -6.80 23.88 -7.27
CA GLU A 463 -8.17 24.39 -7.17
C GLU A 463 -8.38 25.66 -8.00
N GLU A 464 -7.42 26.59 -7.99
CA GLU A 464 -7.47 27.82 -8.79
C GLU A 464 -7.60 27.53 -10.30
N ARG A 465 -7.02 26.42 -10.78
CA ARG A 465 -6.97 26.07 -12.20
C ARG A 465 -8.03 25.06 -12.65
N TRP A 466 -8.37 24.06 -11.83
CA TRP A 466 -9.35 22.99 -12.19
C TRP A 466 -10.54 22.84 -11.24
N GLY A 467 -10.61 23.60 -10.14
CA GLY A 467 -11.65 23.41 -9.12
C GLY A 467 -13.09 23.53 -9.64
N SER A 468 -13.30 24.35 -10.66
CA SER A 468 -14.61 24.57 -11.31
C SER A 468 -14.96 23.55 -12.40
N ARG A 469 -14.01 22.72 -12.85
CA ARG A 469 -14.20 21.81 -14.00
C ARG A 469 -14.93 20.51 -13.67
N GLY A 470 -15.30 20.30 -12.40
CA GLY A 470 -16.07 19.13 -11.98
C GLY A 470 -15.34 17.80 -12.13
N LEU A 471 -14.01 17.81 -12.14
CA LEU A 471 -13.19 16.60 -12.23
C LEU A 471 -13.44 15.66 -11.04
N GLU A 472 -13.34 14.36 -11.29
CA GLU A 472 -13.37 13.34 -10.25
C GLU A 472 -12.23 13.59 -9.26
N ARG A 473 -12.53 13.47 -7.96
CA ARG A 473 -11.56 13.63 -6.88
C ARG A 473 -11.22 12.28 -6.27
N VAL A 474 -9.93 11.99 -6.21
CA VAL A 474 -9.40 10.75 -5.66
C VAL A 474 -8.48 11.05 -4.49
N GLN A 475 -8.45 10.18 -3.48
CA GLN A 475 -7.58 10.35 -2.31
C GLN A 475 -6.12 10.63 -2.71
N ILE A 476 -5.48 11.60 -2.07
CA ILE A 476 -4.14 12.10 -2.45
C ILE A 476 -3.11 10.99 -2.67
N LEU A 477 -3.07 9.93 -1.87
CA LEU A 477 -2.14 8.81 -2.06
C LEU A 477 -2.45 7.98 -3.31
N ARG A 478 -3.73 7.74 -3.61
CA ARG A 478 -4.18 7.06 -4.83
C ARG A 478 -3.92 7.93 -6.06
N TRP A 479 -4.15 9.24 -5.92
CA TRP A 479 -3.82 10.23 -6.94
C TRP A 479 -2.32 10.22 -7.25
N MET A 480 -1.46 10.19 -6.23
CA MET A 480 0.00 10.07 -6.42
C MET A 480 0.39 8.79 -7.16
N GLY A 481 -0.32 7.68 -6.97
CA GLY A 481 -0.15 6.47 -7.79
C GLY A 481 -0.53 6.68 -9.26
N ARG A 482 -1.66 7.36 -9.50
CA ARG A 482 -2.18 7.65 -10.84
C ARG A 482 -1.31 8.62 -11.64
N ILE A 483 -0.77 9.67 -11.01
CA ILE A 483 0.09 10.62 -11.72
C ILE A 483 1.41 9.98 -12.19
N LYS A 484 1.91 8.98 -11.47
CA LYS A 484 3.09 8.20 -11.89
C LYS A 484 2.84 7.39 -13.16
N SER A 485 1.64 6.82 -13.33
CA SER A 485 1.31 6.07 -14.54
C SER A 485 1.25 6.95 -15.79
N VAL A 486 0.97 8.26 -15.62
CA VAL A 486 0.95 9.25 -16.72
C VAL A 486 2.27 10.00 -16.88
N GLY A 487 3.34 9.54 -16.24
CA GLY A 487 4.70 10.04 -16.47
C GLY A 487 5.14 11.19 -15.57
N PHE A 488 4.70 11.23 -14.31
CA PHE A 488 5.35 12.02 -13.28
C PHE A 488 6.75 11.45 -12.97
N SER A 489 7.82 12.20 -13.22
CA SER A 489 9.21 11.68 -13.30
C SER A 489 10.06 11.87 -12.03
N ARG A 490 9.51 12.52 -11.00
CA ARG A 490 10.24 12.78 -9.74
C ARG A 490 10.02 11.67 -8.71
N ASN A 491 11.08 11.38 -7.96
CA ASN A 491 10.98 10.57 -6.74
C ASN A 491 10.30 11.41 -5.66
N LEU A 492 9.28 10.81 -5.05
CA LEU A 492 8.41 11.49 -4.10
C LEU A 492 8.66 10.95 -2.71
N ARG A 493 9.02 11.82 -1.78
CA ARG A 493 8.91 11.56 -0.35
C ARG A 493 7.88 12.51 0.24
N GLY A 494 6.91 11.99 0.98
CA GLY A 494 5.84 12.79 1.58
C GLY A 494 5.94 12.75 3.08
N ARG A 495 5.93 13.89 3.74
CA ARG A 495 5.71 14.03 5.18
C ARG A 495 4.34 14.66 5.38
N VAL A 496 3.32 13.80 5.31
CA VAL A 496 1.93 14.24 5.38
C VAL A 496 1.26 13.63 6.60
N LYS A 497 0.57 14.45 7.38
CA LYS A 497 -0.28 14.04 8.50
C LYS A 497 -1.73 14.30 8.14
N ARG A 498 -2.63 13.47 8.68
CA ARG A 498 -4.05 13.77 8.61
C ARG A 498 -4.45 14.53 9.88
N VAL A 499 -5.08 15.69 9.74
CA VAL A 499 -5.57 16.48 10.87
C VAL A 499 -6.89 15.86 11.37
N PRO A 500 -7.01 15.49 12.65
CA PRO A 500 -8.26 14.99 13.18
C PRO A 500 -9.29 16.13 13.29
N ARG A 501 -10.57 15.76 13.24
CA ARG A 501 -11.63 16.47 13.97
C ARG A 501 -12.08 15.47 15.04
N PRO A 502 -11.97 15.67 16.38
CA PRO A 502 -11.57 16.83 17.21
C PRO A 502 -10.26 16.52 18.04
N PRO A 503 -9.89 17.14 19.20
CA PRO A 503 -8.51 17.64 19.44
C PRO A 503 -7.54 16.73 20.21
N ASP A 504 -7.95 15.56 20.71
CA ASP A 504 -7.16 14.80 21.70
C ASP A 504 -6.46 13.54 21.17
N GLU A 505 -6.41 13.33 19.86
CA GLU A 505 -5.72 12.16 19.28
C GLU A 505 -4.30 12.55 18.82
N LYS A 506 -3.25 12.02 19.47
CA LYS A 506 -1.87 12.08 18.95
C LYS A 506 -1.84 11.31 17.62
N VAL A 507 -1.82 12.01 16.49
CA VAL A 507 -1.81 11.38 15.17
C VAL A 507 -0.38 11.05 14.72
N PRO A 508 -0.08 9.80 14.31
CA PRO A 508 1.21 9.46 13.72
C PRO A 508 1.39 10.17 12.37
N TRP A 509 2.62 10.57 12.08
CA TRP A 509 2.94 11.16 10.77
C TRP A 509 3.22 10.06 9.77
N TYR A 510 2.75 10.23 8.53
CA TYR A 510 2.95 9.25 7.48
C TYR A 510 4.12 9.66 6.58
N LEU A 511 5.08 8.75 6.41
CA LEU A 511 6.16 8.85 5.43
C LEU A 511 5.70 8.22 4.12
N VAL A 512 5.49 9.01 3.07
CA VAL A 512 5.33 8.50 1.70
C VAL A 512 6.70 8.04 1.21
N PRO A 513 6.90 6.73 0.96
CA PRO A 513 8.18 6.22 0.52
C PRO A 513 8.49 6.72 -0.89
N ALA A 514 9.77 6.97 -1.12
CA ALA A 514 10.31 7.24 -2.45
C ALA A 514 9.82 6.22 -3.46
N SER A 515 9.30 6.70 -4.58
CA SER A 515 8.95 5.84 -5.71
C SER A 515 9.72 6.26 -6.96
N THR A 516 10.61 5.39 -7.40
CA THR A 516 11.18 5.44 -8.74
C THR A 516 10.14 4.94 -9.74
N THR A 517 10.03 5.65 -10.85
CA THR A 517 9.15 5.31 -11.98
C THR A 517 9.58 4.00 -12.64
N LYS A 518 8.60 3.22 -13.14
CA LYS A 518 8.79 2.00 -13.95
C LYS A 518 9.34 2.28 -15.38
N LYS A 519 10.08 3.37 -15.60
CA LYS A 519 10.73 3.65 -16.88
C LYS A 519 12.18 4.02 -16.64
N ALA A 520 13.06 3.03 -16.76
CA ALA A 520 14.46 3.29 -17.08
C ALA A 520 14.49 3.83 -18.51
N SER A 521 14.56 5.15 -18.65
CA SER A 521 14.93 5.79 -19.92
C SER A 521 16.44 5.59 -20.09
N TYR A 522 16.81 4.94 -21.20
CA TYR A 522 18.19 4.65 -21.56
C TYR A 522 18.97 5.92 -21.83
N TYR A 523 20.20 6.02 -21.29
CA TYR A 523 21.13 7.08 -21.69
C TYR A 523 22.52 6.53 -22.02
N TYR A 524 23.06 7.15 -23.06
CA TYR A 524 24.31 6.89 -23.76
C TYR A 524 25.30 7.96 -23.33
N ASP A 525 26.48 7.58 -22.85
CA ASP A 525 27.57 8.52 -22.58
C ASP A 525 28.17 8.95 -23.93
N SER A 526 27.90 10.20 -24.34
CA SER A 526 28.46 10.80 -25.56
C SER A 526 29.86 11.39 -25.36
N SER A 527 30.45 11.30 -24.17
CA SER A 527 31.71 11.98 -23.82
C SER A 527 32.94 11.07 -23.81
N THR A 528 32.78 9.77 -23.56
CA THR A 528 33.92 8.84 -23.46
C THR A 528 34.00 7.94 -24.69
N LYS A 529 34.73 8.36 -25.73
CA LYS A 529 35.09 7.50 -26.89
C LYS A 529 36.10 6.40 -26.47
N ARG A 530 35.79 5.59 -25.46
CA ARG A 530 36.53 4.37 -25.08
C ARG A 530 35.56 3.25 -24.68
N PRO A 531 35.74 2.01 -25.16
CA PRO A 531 34.86 0.90 -24.82
C PRO A 531 35.13 0.44 -23.38
N MET A 532 34.23 0.72 -22.44
CA MET A 532 34.21 0.01 -21.15
C MET A 532 33.71 -1.43 -21.39
N ARG A 533 34.51 -2.43 -21.03
CA ARG A 533 34.14 -3.86 -21.08
C ARG A 533 32.98 -4.11 -20.10
N GLY A 534 32.00 -4.90 -20.55
CA GLY A 534 30.64 -4.97 -19.99
C GLY A 534 30.53 -5.39 -18.52
N LEU A 535 29.90 -4.51 -17.74
CA LEU A 535 29.35 -4.74 -16.40
C LEU A 535 28.00 -5.47 -16.51
N LYS A 536 27.77 -6.54 -15.73
CA LYS A 536 26.46 -7.19 -15.59
C LYS A 536 25.77 -6.68 -14.32
N LEU A 537 24.73 -5.86 -14.51
CA LEU A 537 23.85 -5.36 -13.44
C LEU A 537 22.63 -6.25 -13.30
N SER A 538 22.37 -6.75 -12.08
CA SER A 538 21.09 -7.37 -11.75
C SER A 538 20.20 -6.37 -11.00
N LEU A 539 19.03 -6.08 -11.58
CA LEU A 539 18.05 -5.13 -11.04
C LEU A 539 16.84 -5.89 -10.53
N MET A 540 16.58 -5.85 -9.23
CA MET A 540 15.38 -6.45 -8.64
C MET A 540 14.26 -5.43 -8.53
N LEU A 541 13.21 -5.62 -9.33
CA LEU A 541 12.01 -4.78 -9.36
C LEU A 541 10.80 -5.57 -8.82
N SER A 542 10.08 -5.03 -7.84
CA SER A 542 8.80 -5.58 -7.40
C SER A 542 7.66 -5.03 -8.27
N THR A 543 7.01 -5.89 -9.05
CA THR A 543 5.74 -5.57 -9.74
C THR A 543 4.57 -5.90 -8.84
N ILE A 544 4.01 -4.90 -8.14
CA ILE A 544 2.63 -5.01 -7.64
C ILE A 544 1.73 -4.67 -8.83
N GLU A 545 1.11 -5.68 -9.42
CA GLU A 545 -0.04 -5.51 -10.29
C GLU A 545 -1.26 -5.24 -9.39
N HIS A 546 -1.73 -3.99 -9.36
CA HIS A 546 -3.06 -3.72 -8.83
C HIS A 546 -4.07 -4.01 -9.94
N SER A 547 -4.80 -5.13 -9.80
CA SER A 547 -6.07 -5.38 -10.49
C SER A 547 -7.16 -4.45 -10.00
#